data_AF-A0A8J7ZCS1-F1
#
_entry.id   AF-A0A8J7ZCS1-F1
#
_cell.length_a   1.000
_cell.length_b   1.000
_cell.length_c   1.000
_cell.angle_alpha   90.00
_cell.angle_beta   90.00
_cell.angle_gamma   90.00
#
_symmetry.space_group_name_H-M   'P 1'
#
loop_
_entity.id
_entity.type
_entity.pdbx_description
1 polymer ?
#
loop_
_entity_poly.entity_id
_entity_poly.type
_entity_poly.pdbx_seq_one_letter_code
_entity_poly.pdbx_strand_id
1 'polypeptide(L)'
;MIHNKKFKPLLLNILILILVFSGFQSVSSDSTNIMRTREITSDHVSYLIITSNSLVDNIEPLAIWKTQKGLFSEIVTVENIEQEYSGFDTAEKIRNCIMEYHSNYNTKWVVLAGGEDHVPSRAVFVNDSLVYCDYYYSNLDDNWVVGTNGVATLIDDFDWGAEVYVGRLPADNGRQMNKLVERILEYEISPPIGPWMKNALFAGTFASFKADVNGNNIFDEEDMIEFDTNRNHNWLKTNVLPENWTSTLLAEREGVVVTNYTYDGQIETSSFIYEVNKGASIVMADAHGGPTGMARMIFTNDVDGDGLLDFGTDDFTSKLFLSTSSKFNTEGKNGFYW
;
A
#
# COMPACT_ATOMS: atom_id res chain seq x y z
N MET A 1 -58.66 23.94 23.56
CA MET A 1 -59.08 24.61 22.30
C MET A 1 -58.09 24.13 21.23
N ILE A 2 -58.54 23.67 20.05
CA ILE A 2 -57.71 23.26 18.88
C ILE A 2 -56.72 22.08 19.18
N HIS A 3 -57.03 20.82 18.83
CA HIS A 3 -56.61 20.12 17.57
C HIS A 3 -55.08 20.07 17.35
N ASN A 4 -54.39 18.92 17.17
CA ASN A 4 -54.75 17.79 16.28
C ASN A 4 -54.39 16.35 16.81
N LYS A 5 -53.47 15.63 16.13
CA LYS A 5 -53.47 14.17 15.79
C LYS A 5 -52.02 13.71 15.43
N LYS A 6 -51.55 12.45 15.28
CA LYS A 6 -52.08 11.05 15.23
C LYS A 6 -51.75 10.27 16.55
N PHE A 7 -51.83 8.94 16.83
CA PHE A 7 -51.85 7.61 16.14
C PHE A 7 -50.49 7.16 15.53
N LYS A 8 -49.96 5.91 15.67
CA LYS A 8 -50.50 4.60 16.14
C LYS A 8 -49.36 3.68 16.77
N PRO A 9 -49.37 2.31 16.86
CA PRO A 9 -49.25 1.63 18.17
C PRO A 9 -48.09 0.61 18.33
N LEU A 10 -48.17 -0.19 19.41
CA LEU A 10 -47.37 -1.39 19.74
C LEU A 10 -47.09 -2.36 18.58
N LEU A 11 -45.97 -3.09 18.70
CA LEU A 11 -45.74 -4.41 18.09
C LEU A 11 -45.55 -5.48 19.18
N LEU A 12 -45.80 -6.74 18.83
CA LEU A 12 -46.01 -7.86 19.75
C LEU A 12 -45.12 -9.05 19.37
N ASN A 13 -44.55 -9.74 20.37
CA ASN A 13 -43.80 -10.98 20.17
C ASN A 13 -44.72 -12.11 19.68
N ILE A 14 -44.31 -12.82 18.62
CA ILE A 14 -44.81 -14.17 18.30
C ILE A 14 -43.62 -15.07 17.95
N LEU A 15 -43.53 -16.21 18.62
CA LEU A 15 -42.66 -17.33 18.30
C LEU A 15 -43.47 -18.37 17.52
N ILE A 16 -42.93 -18.98 16.47
CA ILE A 16 -43.54 -20.17 15.84
C ILE A 16 -42.47 -21.24 15.63
N LEU A 17 -42.79 -22.46 16.06
CA LEU A 17 -42.00 -23.68 15.93
C LEU A 17 -42.96 -24.79 15.49
N ILE A 18 -42.71 -25.45 14.36
CA ILE A 18 -43.50 -26.60 13.89
C ILE A 18 -42.55 -27.74 13.48
N LEU A 19 -43.01 -28.97 13.68
CA LEU A 19 -42.22 -30.19 13.81
C LEU A 19 -41.89 -30.92 12.50
N VAL A 20 -40.86 -31.74 12.62
CA VAL A 20 -40.42 -32.81 11.72
C VAL A 20 -41.57 -33.68 11.18
N PHE A 21 -41.45 -34.11 9.93
CA PHE A 21 -41.96 -35.42 9.50
C PHE A 21 -40.86 -36.18 8.74
N SER A 22 -40.72 -37.47 9.02
CA SER A 22 -39.66 -38.33 8.49
C SER A 22 -40.08 -39.06 7.21
N GLY A 23 -39.26 -39.01 6.17
CA GLY A 23 -39.47 -39.75 4.92
C GLY A 23 -38.16 -40.30 4.34
N PHE A 24 -37.77 -41.51 4.76
CA PHE A 24 -36.64 -42.23 4.16
C PHE A 24 -37.15 -43.00 2.92
N GLN A 25 -36.77 -42.56 1.72
CA GLN A 25 -36.89 -43.36 0.49
C GLN A 25 -35.63 -43.18 -0.37
N SER A 26 -35.12 -44.28 -0.89
CA SER A 26 -33.89 -44.35 -1.67
C SER A 26 -34.20 -44.44 -3.16
N VAL A 27 -33.74 -43.47 -3.96
CA VAL A 27 -33.79 -43.55 -5.43
C VAL A 27 -32.41 -43.19 -6.00
N SER A 28 -32.02 -44.01 -6.97
CA SER A 28 -30.81 -44.08 -7.79
C SER A 28 -30.07 -42.79 -8.13
N SER A 29 -28.75 -42.94 -8.31
CA SER A 29 -27.96 -42.09 -9.20
C SER A 29 -28.51 -42.15 -10.63
N ASP A 30 -28.99 -41.02 -11.14
CA ASP A 30 -28.98 -40.75 -12.58
C ASP A 30 -28.71 -39.25 -12.80
N SER A 31 -27.99 -38.91 -13.86
CA SER A 31 -27.47 -37.58 -14.12
C SER A 31 -28.11 -36.96 -15.35
N THR A 32 -28.86 -35.86 -15.18
CA THR A 32 -28.84 -34.71 -16.10
C THR A 32 -29.71 -33.54 -15.61
N ASN A 33 -29.18 -32.33 -15.78
CA ASN A 33 -29.87 -31.06 -16.04
C ASN A 33 -31.19 -30.72 -15.32
N ILE A 34 -31.20 -29.59 -14.61
CA ILE A 34 -31.88 -28.35 -15.06
C ILE A 34 -31.42 -27.14 -14.20
N MET A 35 -31.36 -25.95 -14.81
CA MET A 35 -30.91 -24.64 -14.27
C MET A 35 -29.39 -24.37 -14.20
N ARG A 36 -28.78 -24.31 -15.39
CA ARG A 36 -27.64 -23.42 -15.77
C ARG A 36 -26.82 -22.80 -14.63
N THR A 37 -25.61 -23.33 -14.44
CA THR A 37 -24.43 -22.49 -14.19
C THR A 37 -24.47 -21.30 -15.13
N ARG A 38 -24.28 -20.08 -14.61
CA ARG A 38 -24.07 -18.91 -15.45
C ARG A 38 -22.60 -18.90 -15.86
N GLU A 39 -22.27 -19.65 -16.90
CA GLU A 39 -21.06 -19.43 -17.69
C GLU A 39 -21.15 -18.02 -18.29
N ILE A 40 -20.72 -17.04 -17.51
CA ILE A 40 -20.08 -15.86 -18.06
C ILE A 40 -18.63 -16.30 -18.29
N THR A 41 -18.33 -16.81 -19.48
CA THR A 41 -17.01 -16.54 -20.05
C THR A 41 -16.97 -15.03 -20.21
N SER A 42 -16.38 -14.36 -19.22
CA SER A 42 -16.30 -12.91 -19.22
C SER A 42 -15.21 -12.55 -20.20
N ASP A 43 -15.57 -11.99 -21.35
CA ASP A 43 -14.64 -11.34 -22.31
C ASP A 43 -14.01 -10.06 -21.71
N HIS A 44 -13.92 -10.00 -20.37
CA HIS A 44 -13.45 -8.91 -19.55
C HIS A 44 -12.86 -9.49 -18.26
N VAL A 45 -11.56 -9.29 -18.09
CA VAL A 45 -10.82 -9.51 -16.86
C VAL A 45 -10.60 -8.11 -16.27
N SER A 46 -11.02 -7.89 -15.03
CA SER A 46 -10.83 -6.60 -14.36
C SER A 46 -9.49 -6.53 -13.63
N TYR A 47 -9.00 -7.69 -13.17
CA TYR A 47 -7.98 -7.83 -12.12
C TYR A 47 -7.04 -8.99 -12.46
N LEU A 48 -5.94 -8.70 -13.16
CA LEU A 48 -4.94 -9.70 -13.55
C LEU A 48 -3.99 -9.96 -12.37
N ILE A 49 -3.71 -11.24 -12.09
CA ILE A 49 -2.69 -11.67 -11.13
C ILE A 49 -1.59 -12.39 -11.91
N ILE A 50 -0.37 -11.87 -11.85
CA ILE A 50 0.82 -12.49 -12.44
C ILE A 50 1.66 -13.07 -11.30
N THR A 51 2.02 -14.36 -11.41
CA THR A 51 2.71 -15.10 -10.34
C THR A 51 3.57 -16.23 -10.93
N SER A 52 4.31 -16.97 -10.12
CA SER A 52 4.97 -18.21 -10.55
C SER A 52 4.10 -19.43 -10.26
N ASN A 53 4.28 -20.56 -10.96
CA ASN A 53 3.57 -21.82 -10.66
C ASN A 53 3.70 -22.22 -9.18
N SER A 54 4.82 -21.87 -8.53
CA SER A 54 5.10 -22.16 -7.12
C SER A 54 4.25 -21.39 -6.09
N LEU A 55 3.43 -20.41 -6.53
CA LEU A 55 2.60 -19.56 -5.67
C LEU A 55 1.11 -19.56 -6.04
N VAL A 56 0.68 -20.23 -7.13
CA VAL A 56 -0.71 -20.24 -7.61
C VAL A 56 -1.71 -20.64 -6.51
N ASP A 57 -1.50 -21.80 -5.88
CA ASP A 57 -2.32 -22.31 -4.76
C ASP A 57 -2.40 -21.34 -3.56
N ASN A 58 -1.41 -20.45 -3.42
CA ASN A 58 -1.34 -19.49 -2.32
C ASN A 58 -2.08 -18.17 -2.64
N ILE A 59 -2.19 -17.80 -3.92
CA ILE A 59 -2.85 -16.57 -4.38
C ILE A 59 -4.30 -16.78 -4.88
N GLU A 60 -4.68 -18.01 -5.26
CA GLU A 60 -6.05 -18.37 -5.67
C GLU A 60 -7.16 -17.83 -4.75
N PRO A 61 -7.07 -17.90 -3.41
CA PRO A 61 -8.11 -17.38 -2.53
C PRO A 61 -8.39 -15.88 -2.71
N LEU A 62 -7.38 -15.09 -3.13
CA LEU A 62 -7.56 -13.68 -3.44
C LEU A 62 -8.33 -13.50 -4.76
N ALA A 63 -7.97 -14.24 -5.81
CA ALA A 63 -8.64 -14.19 -7.11
C ALA A 63 -10.14 -14.55 -7.00
N ILE A 64 -10.45 -15.60 -6.22
CA ILE A 64 -11.82 -16.02 -5.92
C ILE A 64 -12.58 -14.88 -5.23
N TRP A 65 -12.01 -14.26 -4.19
CA TRP A 65 -12.66 -13.19 -3.42
C TRP A 65 -12.85 -11.89 -4.21
N LYS A 66 -11.85 -11.47 -5.01
CA LYS A 66 -11.98 -10.29 -5.88
C LYS A 66 -13.06 -10.52 -6.94
N THR A 67 -13.12 -11.72 -7.53
CA THR A 67 -14.18 -12.13 -8.47
C THR A 67 -15.57 -12.15 -7.81
N GLN A 68 -15.70 -12.63 -6.57
CA GLN A 68 -16.96 -12.57 -5.80
C GLN A 68 -17.46 -11.14 -5.55
N LYS A 69 -16.55 -10.16 -5.51
CA LYS A 69 -16.88 -8.72 -5.42
C LYS A 69 -17.08 -8.03 -6.78
N GLY A 70 -17.05 -8.77 -7.89
CA GLY A 70 -17.26 -8.23 -9.24
C GLY A 70 -16.01 -7.65 -9.91
N LEU A 71 -14.82 -7.88 -9.36
CA LEU A 71 -13.55 -7.68 -10.06
C LEU A 71 -13.14 -9.05 -10.66
N PHE A 72 -13.59 -9.34 -11.88
CA PHE A 72 -13.30 -10.62 -12.53
C PHE A 72 -11.79 -10.81 -12.62
N SER A 73 -11.29 -11.85 -11.95
CA SER A 73 -9.87 -12.06 -11.72
C SER A 73 -9.36 -13.29 -12.46
N GLU A 74 -8.17 -13.19 -13.04
CA GLU A 74 -7.48 -14.29 -13.71
C GLU A 74 -6.05 -14.38 -13.17
N ILE A 75 -5.53 -15.61 -13.06
CA ILE A 75 -4.15 -15.89 -12.64
C ILE A 75 -3.39 -16.41 -13.86
N VAL A 76 -2.35 -15.68 -14.26
CA VAL A 76 -1.44 -16.06 -15.33
C VAL A 76 -0.06 -16.29 -14.71
N THR A 77 0.59 -17.39 -15.08
CA THR A 77 1.93 -17.71 -14.57
C THR A 77 3.02 -17.13 -15.46
N VAL A 78 4.13 -16.69 -14.86
CA VAL A 78 5.31 -16.20 -15.57
C VAL A 78 5.84 -17.28 -16.51
N GLU A 79 5.79 -18.55 -16.11
CA GLU A 79 6.22 -19.67 -16.96
C GLU A 79 5.30 -19.90 -18.18
N ASN A 80 4.02 -19.53 -18.13
CA ASN A 80 3.17 -19.47 -19.33
C ASN A 80 3.53 -18.25 -20.18
N ILE A 81 3.70 -17.08 -19.56
CA ILE A 81 4.07 -15.83 -20.24
C ILE A 81 5.38 -15.98 -21.02
N GLU A 82 6.36 -16.70 -20.47
CA GLU A 82 7.63 -17.00 -21.14
C GLU A 82 7.49 -17.87 -22.39
N GLN A 83 6.45 -18.70 -22.48
CA GLN A 83 6.17 -19.57 -23.62
C GLN A 83 5.28 -18.89 -24.67
N GLU A 84 4.30 -18.09 -24.23
CA GLU A 84 3.24 -17.54 -25.08
C GLU A 84 3.60 -16.16 -25.66
N TYR A 85 4.32 -15.33 -24.92
CA TYR A 85 4.64 -13.96 -25.33
C TYR A 85 6.05 -13.81 -25.92
N SER A 86 6.16 -12.91 -26.88
CA SER A 86 7.44 -12.44 -27.42
C SER A 86 7.96 -11.23 -26.65
N GLY A 87 9.28 -11.08 -26.59
CA GLY A 87 9.99 -9.98 -25.95
C GLY A 87 11.47 -10.33 -25.75
N PHE A 88 12.32 -9.32 -25.47
CA PHE A 88 13.75 -9.49 -25.21
C PHE A 88 14.03 -10.37 -23.99
N ASP A 89 13.24 -10.19 -22.93
CA ASP A 89 13.34 -10.92 -21.67
C ASP A 89 11.96 -11.13 -21.02
N THR A 90 11.95 -11.85 -19.88
CA THR A 90 10.75 -12.16 -19.09
C THR A 90 9.96 -10.92 -18.68
N ALA A 91 10.63 -9.82 -18.34
CA ALA A 91 9.97 -8.57 -17.96
C ALA A 91 9.28 -7.90 -19.16
N GLU A 92 9.89 -7.90 -20.35
CA GLU A 92 9.20 -7.39 -21.55
C GLU A 92 7.99 -8.25 -21.90
N LYS A 93 8.10 -9.58 -21.78
CA LYS A 93 6.99 -10.51 -21.99
C LYS A 93 5.84 -10.28 -20.99
N ILE A 94 6.14 -9.99 -19.73
CA ILE A 94 5.15 -9.62 -18.71
C ILE A 94 4.43 -8.32 -19.10
N ARG A 95 5.16 -7.28 -19.54
CA ARG A 95 4.52 -6.03 -20.04
C ARG A 95 3.64 -6.31 -21.26
N ASN A 96 4.11 -7.12 -22.22
CA ASN A 96 3.36 -7.47 -23.43
C ASN A 96 2.09 -8.29 -23.12
N CYS A 97 2.13 -9.17 -22.10
CA CYS A 97 0.94 -9.82 -21.55
C CYS A 97 -0.04 -8.80 -20.96
N ILE A 98 0.43 -7.89 -20.11
CA ILE A 98 -0.41 -6.83 -19.52
C ILE A 98 -1.04 -5.93 -20.60
N MET A 99 -0.31 -5.62 -21.67
CA MET A 99 -0.84 -4.87 -22.83
C MET A 99 -2.01 -5.60 -23.51
N GLU A 100 -1.93 -6.93 -23.67
CA GLU A 100 -3.06 -7.71 -24.19
C GLU A 100 -4.24 -7.71 -23.20
N TYR A 101 -3.98 -7.95 -21.92
CA TYR A 101 -5.01 -7.98 -20.87
C TYR A 101 -5.72 -6.63 -20.69
N HIS A 102 -5.00 -5.51 -20.86
CA HIS A 102 -5.58 -4.17 -20.92
C HIS A 102 -6.42 -3.97 -22.18
N SER A 103 -5.88 -4.26 -23.38
CA SER A 103 -6.52 -3.92 -24.65
C SER A 103 -7.68 -4.84 -25.06
N ASN A 104 -7.53 -6.15 -24.92
CA ASN A 104 -8.55 -7.13 -25.30
C ASN A 104 -9.59 -7.34 -24.19
N TYR A 105 -9.16 -7.33 -22.93
CA TYR A 105 -9.98 -7.72 -21.78
C TYR A 105 -10.29 -6.56 -20.82
N ASN A 106 -9.86 -5.32 -21.08
CA ASN A 106 -10.15 -4.13 -20.25
C ASN A 106 -9.70 -4.31 -18.77
N THR A 107 -8.56 -4.96 -18.56
CA THR A 107 -7.88 -5.06 -17.25
C THR A 107 -7.50 -3.68 -16.75
N LYS A 108 -7.71 -3.41 -15.45
CA LYS A 108 -7.37 -2.12 -14.81
C LYS A 108 -6.52 -2.26 -13.55
N TRP A 109 -6.43 -3.46 -13.01
CA TRP A 109 -5.66 -3.78 -11.81
C TRP A 109 -4.75 -4.94 -12.15
N VAL A 110 -3.46 -4.83 -11.82
CA VAL A 110 -2.46 -5.88 -12.00
C VAL A 110 -1.79 -6.14 -10.66
N VAL A 111 -1.76 -7.41 -10.23
CA VAL A 111 -1.04 -7.84 -9.04
C VAL A 111 0.15 -8.69 -9.44
N LEU A 112 1.36 -8.23 -9.08
CA LEU A 112 2.59 -9.01 -9.18
C LEU A 112 2.74 -9.79 -7.87
N ALA A 113 2.35 -11.06 -7.90
CA ALA A 113 2.26 -11.92 -6.72
C ALA A 113 3.54 -12.77 -6.59
N GLY A 114 4.58 -12.17 -5.98
CA GLY A 114 5.87 -12.81 -5.72
C GLY A 114 7.01 -11.80 -5.49
N GLY A 115 8.14 -12.30 -4.98
CA GLY A 115 9.42 -11.60 -4.97
C GLY A 115 10.09 -11.57 -6.36
N GLU A 116 11.30 -11.03 -6.44
CA GLU A 116 12.04 -10.86 -7.71
C GLU A 116 12.26 -12.20 -8.45
N ASP A 117 12.64 -13.25 -7.72
CA ASP A 117 12.84 -14.62 -8.25
C ASP A 117 11.54 -15.28 -8.78
N HIS A 118 10.38 -14.66 -8.58
CA HIS A 118 9.06 -15.21 -8.92
C HIS A 118 8.36 -14.37 -10.01
N VAL A 119 8.47 -13.04 -9.93
CA VAL A 119 7.97 -12.08 -10.92
C VAL A 119 8.98 -10.92 -10.99
N PRO A 120 9.86 -10.85 -12.00
CA PRO A 120 10.94 -9.88 -12.02
C PRO A 120 10.44 -8.43 -12.09
N SER A 121 11.21 -7.49 -11.56
CA SER A 121 11.02 -6.04 -11.72
C SER A 121 11.80 -5.55 -12.95
N ARG A 122 11.45 -4.40 -13.53
CA ARG A 122 12.30 -3.81 -14.58
C ARG A 122 13.42 -2.99 -13.96
N ALA A 123 14.66 -3.31 -14.32
CA ALA A 123 15.81 -2.43 -14.09
C ALA A 123 15.76 -1.22 -15.04
N VAL A 124 15.90 0.00 -14.50
CA VAL A 124 15.82 1.28 -15.22
C VAL A 124 16.95 2.21 -14.75
N PHE A 125 17.46 3.08 -15.63
CA PHE A 125 18.31 4.19 -15.22
C PHE A 125 17.49 5.45 -14.92
N VAL A 126 17.68 6.03 -13.72
CA VAL A 126 17.13 7.32 -13.31
C VAL A 126 18.27 8.16 -12.74
N ASN A 127 18.61 9.28 -13.36
CA ASN A 127 19.72 10.16 -12.95
C ASN A 127 21.02 9.38 -12.66
N ASP A 128 21.51 8.65 -13.67
CA ASP A 128 22.65 7.71 -13.63
C ASP A 128 22.60 6.58 -12.58
N SER A 129 21.52 6.50 -11.79
CA SER A 129 21.31 5.47 -10.78
C SER A 129 20.48 4.31 -11.34
N LEU A 130 20.92 3.08 -11.09
CA LEU A 130 20.17 1.87 -11.44
C LEU A 130 19.09 1.63 -10.38
N VAL A 131 17.82 1.62 -10.79
CA VAL A 131 16.66 1.34 -9.94
C VAL A 131 15.87 0.16 -10.49
N TYR A 132 15.18 -0.56 -9.60
CA TYR A 132 14.22 -1.61 -9.98
C TYR A 132 12.81 -1.07 -9.76
N CYS A 133 11.95 -1.12 -10.77
CA CYS A 133 10.59 -0.60 -10.67
C CYS A 133 9.54 -1.50 -11.33
N ASP A 134 8.33 -1.44 -10.78
CA ASP A 134 7.13 -2.04 -11.37
C ASP A 134 6.34 -1.02 -12.23
N TYR A 135 6.75 0.26 -12.29
CA TYR A 135 6.09 1.29 -13.11
C TYR A 135 6.13 0.98 -14.62
N TYR A 136 7.18 0.28 -15.06
CA TYR A 136 7.29 -0.31 -16.40
C TYR A 136 6.10 -1.22 -16.79
N TYR A 137 5.39 -1.77 -15.80
CA TYR A 137 4.21 -2.60 -15.99
C TYR A 137 2.89 -1.83 -15.90
N SER A 138 2.87 -0.60 -15.37
CA SER A 138 1.67 0.25 -15.29
C SER A 138 1.52 1.16 -16.51
N ASN A 139 2.66 1.54 -17.10
CA ASN A 139 2.77 2.43 -18.24
C ASN A 139 3.04 1.59 -19.51
N LEU A 140 2.11 1.62 -20.47
CA LEU A 140 1.92 0.58 -21.49
C LEU A 140 2.12 1.05 -22.95
N ASP A 141 1.91 2.34 -23.24
CA ASP A 141 1.99 2.90 -24.60
C ASP A 141 3.29 3.68 -24.89
N ASP A 142 4.04 4.11 -23.87
CA ASP A 142 5.32 4.79 -24.07
C ASP A 142 6.44 3.94 -24.69
N ASN A 143 7.37 4.66 -25.33
CA ASN A 143 8.56 4.16 -26.01
C ASN A 143 9.71 3.80 -25.06
N TRP A 144 9.55 2.70 -24.32
CA TRP A 144 10.65 2.06 -23.57
C TRP A 144 11.59 1.31 -24.51
N VAL A 145 12.89 1.54 -24.38
CA VAL A 145 13.93 0.76 -25.06
C VAL A 145 14.76 -0.01 -24.06
N VAL A 146 14.81 -1.34 -24.23
CA VAL A 146 15.63 -2.25 -23.42
C VAL A 146 17.03 -2.36 -24.04
N GLY A 147 18.07 -2.03 -23.27
CA GLY A 147 19.46 -2.19 -23.68
C GLY A 147 19.89 -3.66 -23.72
N THR A 148 21.04 -3.94 -24.34
CA THR A 148 21.61 -5.31 -24.42
C THR A 148 22.01 -5.90 -23.05
N ASN A 149 21.91 -5.12 -21.97
CA ASN A 149 22.10 -5.48 -20.58
C ASN A 149 20.77 -5.72 -19.82
N GLY A 150 19.61 -5.66 -20.47
CA GLY A 150 18.28 -5.82 -19.84
C GLY A 150 17.78 -4.58 -19.07
N VAL A 151 18.55 -3.49 -19.04
CA VAL A 151 18.13 -2.23 -18.41
C VAL A 151 17.34 -1.41 -19.42
N ALA A 152 16.16 -0.94 -19.03
CA ALA A 152 15.33 -0.11 -19.89
C ALA A 152 15.60 1.40 -19.68
N THR A 153 15.34 2.17 -20.73
CA THR A 153 15.32 3.63 -20.71
C THR A 153 14.04 4.10 -21.40
N LEU A 154 13.32 5.01 -20.77
CA LEU A 154 12.21 5.75 -21.38
C LEU A 154 12.82 6.82 -22.31
N ILE A 155 12.49 6.81 -23.60
CA ILE A 155 13.08 7.73 -24.59
C ILE A 155 12.22 8.99 -24.79
N ASP A 156 10.92 8.90 -24.51
CA ASP A 156 9.91 9.89 -24.86
C ASP A 156 9.08 10.12 -23.59
N ASP A 157 9.41 11.14 -22.79
CA ASP A 157 8.96 11.31 -21.39
C ASP A 157 7.80 12.31 -21.23
N PHE A 158 6.97 12.44 -22.28
CA PHE A 158 5.91 13.44 -22.39
C PHE A 158 4.65 13.13 -21.58
N ASP A 159 4.35 11.87 -21.31
CA ASP A 159 3.29 11.46 -20.40
C ASP A 159 3.90 10.57 -19.29
N TRP A 160 3.33 10.66 -18.09
CA TRP A 160 3.65 9.77 -16.97
C TRP A 160 2.37 9.06 -16.51
N GLY A 161 1.52 8.75 -17.49
CA GLY A 161 0.30 7.98 -17.39
C GLY A 161 0.54 6.54 -16.96
N ALA A 162 -0.48 5.99 -16.31
CA ALA A 162 -0.56 4.59 -15.93
C ALA A 162 -1.92 4.06 -16.40
N GLU A 163 -1.89 3.20 -17.41
CA GLU A 163 -3.07 2.65 -18.06
C GLU A 163 -3.71 1.57 -17.18
N VAL A 164 -2.88 0.92 -16.35
CA VAL A 164 -3.30 -0.04 -15.32
C VAL A 164 -2.64 0.23 -13.97
N TYR A 165 -3.40 0.01 -12.90
CA TYR A 165 -2.90 0.12 -11.53
C TYR A 165 -2.15 -1.15 -11.13
N VAL A 166 -0.82 -1.08 -11.09
CA VAL A 166 0.05 -2.17 -10.64
C VAL A 166 0.27 -2.11 -9.13
N GLY A 167 0.23 -3.27 -8.47
CA GLY A 167 0.72 -3.45 -7.11
C GLY A 167 1.42 -4.79 -6.94
N ARG A 168 2.35 -4.90 -5.99
CA ARG A 168 3.10 -6.13 -5.72
C ARG A 168 2.71 -6.73 -4.36
N LEU A 169 2.62 -8.05 -4.30
CA LEU A 169 2.57 -8.84 -3.07
C LEU A 169 3.91 -9.57 -2.92
N PRO A 170 4.93 -8.93 -2.31
CA PRO A 170 6.29 -9.47 -2.28
C PRO A 170 6.37 -10.67 -1.32
N ALA A 171 6.60 -11.85 -1.90
CA ALA A 171 6.77 -13.09 -1.15
C ALA A 171 7.74 -14.03 -1.87
N ASP A 172 8.73 -14.51 -1.14
CA ASP A 172 9.79 -15.45 -1.54
C ASP A 172 9.32 -16.93 -1.43
N ASN A 173 8.09 -17.17 -0.93
CA ASN A 173 7.52 -18.51 -0.72
C ASN A 173 6.03 -18.45 -0.35
N GLY A 174 5.33 -19.57 -0.57
CA GLY A 174 3.90 -19.72 -0.28
C GLY A 174 3.46 -19.43 1.16
N ARG A 175 4.35 -19.55 2.17
CA ARG A 175 4.01 -19.18 3.57
C ARG A 175 3.89 -17.68 3.75
N GLN A 176 4.76 -16.90 3.12
CA GLN A 176 4.65 -15.43 3.11
C GLN A 176 3.44 -15.01 2.26
N MET A 177 3.22 -15.63 1.09
CA MET A 177 2.07 -15.33 0.23
C MET A 177 0.74 -15.59 0.95
N ASN A 178 0.58 -16.76 1.59
CA ASN A 178 -0.59 -17.06 2.42
C ASN A 178 -0.84 -15.97 3.46
N LYS A 179 0.19 -15.50 4.18
CA LYS A 179 0.03 -14.41 5.16
C LYS A 179 -0.49 -13.12 4.53
N LEU A 180 0.06 -12.71 3.38
CA LEU A 180 -0.42 -11.51 2.67
C LEU A 180 -1.88 -11.66 2.24
N VAL A 181 -2.24 -12.81 1.69
CA VAL A 181 -3.61 -13.11 1.25
C VAL A 181 -4.58 -13.20 2.44
N GLU A 182 -4.28 -13.98 3.47
CA GLU A 182 -5.05 -14.11 4.72
C GLU A 182 -5.39 -12.73 5.32
N ARG A 183 -4.40 -11.82 5.35
CA ARG A 183 -4.55 -10.46 5.87
C ARG A 183 -5.45 -9.57 5.01
N ILE A 184 -5.31 -9.62 3.68
CA ILE A 184 -6.19 -8.89 2.74
C ILE A 184 -7.62 -9.42 2.85
N LEU A 185 -7.79 -10.74 2.95
CA LEU A 185 -9.10 -11.38 3.13
C LEU A 185 -9.73 -11.00 4.48
N GLU A 186 -8.97 -10.99 5.58
CA GLU A 186 -9.48 -10.58 6.90
C GLU A 186 -9.96 -9.12 6.87
N TYR A 187 -9.13 -8.21 6.32
CA TYR A 187 -9.46 -6.78 6.20
C TYR A 187 -10.68 -6.51 5.32
N GLU A 188 -10.84 -7.24 4.21
CA GLU A 188 -11.93 -6.99 3.26
C GLU A 188 -13.22 -7.76 3.54
N ILE A 189 -13.17 -8.90 4.25
CA ILE A 189 -14.35 -9.75 4.54
C ILE A 189 -14.96 -9.42 5.91
N SER A 190 -14.15 -9.34 6.97
CA SER A 190 -14.63 -9.25 8.35
C SER A 190 -13.63 -8.56 9.30
N PRO A 191 -13.23 -7.31 9.02
CA PRO A 191 -12.27 -6.59 9.84
C PRO A 191 -12.81 -6.36 11.27
N PRO A 192 -11.98 -6.43 12.32
CA PRO A 192 -12.41 -6.14 13.69
C PRO A 192 -12.92 -4.69 13.83
N ILE A 193 -14.22 -4.51 14.06
CA ILE A 193 -14.82 -3.17 14.17
C ILE A 193 -14.25 -2.41 15.38
N GLY A 194 -13.61 -1.27 15.15
CA GLY A 194 -13.04 -0.46 16.22
C GLY A 194 -12.65 0.97 15.81
N PRO A 195 -12.23 1.82 16.78
CA PRO A 195 -11.89 3.22 16.52
C PRO A 195 -10.76 3.42 15.51
N TRP A 196 -9.88 2.43 15.35
CA TRP A 196 -8.79 2.44 14.37
C TRP A 196 -9.27 2.75 12.95
N MET A 197 -10.49 2.34 12.58
CA MET A 197 -11.12 2.56 11.26
C MET A 197 -11.33 4.03 10.90
N LYS A 198 -11.14 4.95 11.87
CA LYS A 198 -11.20 6.40 11.70
C LYS A 198 -10.07 7.09 12.46
N ASN A 199 -8.90 6.45 12.54
CA ASN A 199 -7.72 7.01 13.16
C ASN A 199 -6.57 7.09 12.16
N ALA A 200 -5.79 8.17 12.21
CA ALA A 200 -4.60 8.36 11.40
C ALA A 200 -3.39 8.67 12.29
N LEU A 201 -2.29 7.94 12.11
CA LEU A 201 -0.99 8.29 12.70
C LEU A 201 -0.17 9.04 11.66
N PHE A 202 0.34 10.20 12.04
CA PHE A 202 1.36 10.93 11.29
C PHE A 202 2.66 10.93 12.11
N ALA A 203 3.78 10.62 11.48
CA ALA A 203 5.10 10.53 12.10
C ALA A 203 6.11 11.30 11.26
N GLY A 204 6.34 12.57 11.59
CA GLY A 204 7.17 13.46 10.79
C GLY A 204 8.50 13.79 11.43
N THR A 205 9.57 13.73 10.66
CA THR A 205 10.89 14.26 11.03
C THR A 205 11.23 15.46 10.17
N PHE A 206 12.33 16.14 10.49
CA PHE A 206 13.01 16.98 9.49
C PHE A 206 13.51 16.11 8.33
N ALA A 207 13.34 16.59 7.11
CA ALA A 207 13.96 16.09 5.88
C ALA A 207 15.14 16.97 5.42
N SER A 208 15.17 18.22 5.91
CA SER A 208 16.30 19.14 5.88
C SER A 208 16.14 20.13 7.04
N PHE A 209 17.26 20.60 7.58
CA PHE A 209 17.31 21.80 8.42
C PHE A 209 17.53 23.04 7.54
N LYS A 210 17.54 24.24 8.12
CA LYS A 210 18.30 25.32 7.51
C LYS A 210 19.79 24.98 7.59
N ALA A 211 20.55 25.23 6.55
CA ALA A 211 22.00 25.09 6.56
C ALA A 211 22.62 26.22 5.76
N ASP A 212 23.64 26.88 6.32
CA ASP A 212 24.56 27.69 5.53
C ASP A 212 25.42 26.71 4.70
N VAL A 213 25.41 26.90 3.38
CA VAL A 213 26.18 26.05 2.45
C VAL A 213 27.36 26.78 1.80
N ASN A 214 27.50 28.09 2.01
CA ASN A 214 28.56 28.92 1.41
C ASN A 214 29.54 29.53 2.45
N GLY A 215 29.22 29.46 3.74
CA GLY A 215 30.02 29.91 4.88
C GLY A 215 30.00 31.43 5.07
N ASN A 216 28.83 32.07 4.97
CA ASN A 216 28.68 33.52 5.04
C ASN A 216 27.93 34.04 6.30
N ASN A 217 27.31 33.15 7.09
CA ASN A 217 26.45 33.42 8.27
C ASN A 217 25.22 34.32 7.98
N ILE A 218 24.62 34.18 6.79
CA ILE A 218 23.44 34.93 6.33
C ILE A 218 22.54 34.01 5.51
N PHE A 219 21.49 33.46 6.13
CA PHE A 219 20.51 32.62 5.44
C PHE A 219 19.90 33.32 4.20
N ASP A 220 20.32 32.90 3.00
CA ASP A 220 19.99 33.57 1.73
C ASP A 220 19.30 32.65 0.68
N GLU A 221 19.57 32.85 -0.63
CA GLU A 221 18.97 32.06 -1.72
C GLU A 221 19.87 30.93 -2.24
N GLU A 222 21.13 30.87 -1.82
CA GLU A 222 22.04 29.74 -2.08
C GLU A 222 21.85 28.58 -1.08
N ASP A 223 21.24 28.86 0.07
CA ASP A 223 21.18 27.96 1.24
C ASP A 223 20.11 26.85 1.20
N MET A 224 20.34 25.81 2.00
CA MET A 224 19.36 24.73 2.15
C MET A 224 18.19 25.20 3.03
N ILE A 225 16.98 25.13 2.48
CA ILE A 225 15.74 25.46 3.19
C ILE A 225 15.31 24.29 4.08
N GLU A 226 14.87 24.59 5.31
CA GLU A 226 14.25 23.64 6.24
C GLU A 226 12.98 23.00 5.66
N PHE A 227 12.87 21.68 5.79
CA PHE A 227 11.65 20.94 5.50
C PHE A 227 11.27 20.03 6.68
N ASP A 228 10.53 20.60 7.63
CA ASP A 228 9.76 19.83 8.61
C ASP A 228 8.51 19.24 7.96
N THR A 229 8.48 17.92 7.86
CA THR A 229 7.38 17.15 7.26
C THR A 229 6.06 17.27 8.06
N ASN A 230 6.12 17.66 9.33
CA ASN A 230 4.95 17.92 10.16
C ASN A 230 4.09 19.10 9.66
N ARG A 231 4.65 19.95 8.79
CA ARG A 231 3.90 20.92 7.97
C ARG A 231 2.80 20.23 7.16
N ASN A 232 3.15 19.17 6.43
CA ASN A 232 2.23 18.42 5.57
C ASN A 232 1.24 17.63 6.42
N HIS A 233 1.69 16.98 7.49
CA HIS A 233 0.83 16.26 8.43
C HIS A 233 -0.25 17.15 9.06
N ASN A 234 0.12 18.37 9.50
CA ASN A 234 -0.86 19.32 10.05
C ASN A 234 -1.82 19.86 8.98
N TRP A 235 -1.36 20.05 7.74
CA TRP A 235 -2.24 20.42 6.63
C TRP A 235 -3.24 19.30 6.30
N LEU A 236 -2.80 18.04 6.21
CA LEU A 236 -3.65 16.86 5.97
C LEU A 236 -4.67 16.66 7.09
N LYS A 237 -4.25 16.77 8.36
CA LYS A 237 -5.13 16.75 9.55
C LYS A 237 -6.28 17.77 9.44
N THR A 238 -5.97 18.96 8.92
CA THR A 238 -6.89 20.11 8.96
C THR A 238 -7.78 20.21 7.71
N ASN A 239 -7.30 19.76 6.55
CA ASN A 239 -7.95 20.02 5.25
C ASN A 239 -8.41 18.76 4.51
N VAL A 240 -7.96 17.56 4.91
CA VAL A 240 -8.21 16.31 4.18
C VAL A 240 -8.87 15.23 5.05
N LEU A 241 -8.50 15.10 6.32
CA LEU A 241 -9.18 14.15 7.21
C LEU A 241 -10.63 14.60 7.52
N PRO A 242 -11.63 13.70 7.46
CA PRO A 242 -13.01 14.05 7.83
C PRO A 242 -13.14 14.41 9.31
N GLU A 243 -14.02 15.37 9.63
CA GLU A 243 -14.24 15.89 11.00
C GLU A 243 -14.54 14.84 12.09
N ASN A 244 -14.94 13.62 11.72
CA ASN A 244 -15.23 12.52 12.64
C ASN A 244 -14.12 11.47 12.75
N TRP A 245 -12.90 11.80 12.32
CA TRP A 245 -11.68 11.02 12.52
C TRP A 245 -10.87 11.56 13.70
N THR A 246 -10.15 10.66 14.38
CA THR A 246 -9.05 11.04 15.27
C THR A 246 -7.74 11.01 14.50
N SER A 247 -6.73 11.71 15.03
CA SER A 247 -5.35 11.54 14.57
C SER A 247 -4.38 11.72 15.72
N THR A 248 -3.14 11.29 15.53
CA THR A 248 -2.03 11.49 16.46
C THR A 248 -0.79 11.86 15.64
N LEU A 249 -0.07 12.89 16.07
CA LEU A 249 1.12 13.42 15.39
C LEU A 249 2.34 13.24 16.28
N LEU A 250 3.32 12.49 15.77
CA LEU A 250 4.63 12.30 16.39
C LEU A 250 5.65 13.14 15.62
N ALA A 251 6.39 14.00 16.33
CA ALA A 251 7.30 14.97 15.73
C ALA A 251 8.62 15.11 16.51
N GLU A 252 9.62 15.74 15.91
CA GLU A 252 10.95 15.89 16.51
C GLU A 252 11.00 17.02 17.55
N ARG A 253 11.56 16.71 18.73
CA ARG A 253 11.66 17.59 19.91
C ARG A 253 13.01 17.47 20.62
N GLU A 254 13.96 16.73 20.06
CA GLU A 254 15.37 16.71 20.44
C GLU A 254 16.19 17.58 19.49
N GLY A 255 17.30 18.14 19.99
CA GLY A 255 18.25 18.92 19.20
C GLY A 255 18.16 20.43 19.41
N VAL A 256 18.91 21.18 18.60
CA VAL A 256 18.89 22.64 18.51
C VAL A 256 17.59 23.10 17.86
N VAL A 257 17.22 22.46 16.75
CA VAL A 257 16.01 22.73 15.98
C VAL A 257 14.96 21.65 16.26
N VAL A 258 13.75 22.08 16.64
CA VAL A 258 12.60 21.24 16.99
C VAL A 258 11.36 21.70 16.23
N THR A 259 10.35 20.85 16.08
CA THR A 259 9.17 21.22 15.27
C THR A 259 8.45 22.46 15.82
N ASN A 260 8.04 23.34 14.90
CA ASN A 260 7.18 24.49 15.18
C ASN A 260 5.68 24.21 14.91
N TYR A 261 5.34 23.01 14.47
CA TYR A 261 3.96 22.61 14.18
C TYR A 261 3.29 21.94 15.38
N THR A 262 1.97 21.71 15.31
CA THR A 262 1.26 21.02 16.40
C THR A 262 1.55 19.52 16.35
N TYR A 263 1.88 18.95 17.52
CA TYR A 263 2.15 17.53 17.70
C TYR A 263 1.53 17.02 19.01
N ASP A 264 1.36 15.70 19.11
CA ASP A 264 0.83 15.00 20.27
C ASP A 264 1.92 14.21 21.02
N GLY A 265 3.07 13.91 20.39
CA GLY A 265 4.22 13.24 21.02
C GLY A 265 5.56 13.40 20.30
N GLN A 266 6.62 12.88 20.92
CA GLN A 266 7.96 12.71 20.30
C GLN A 266 7.93 11.62 19.23
N ILE A 267 8.65 11.79 18.12
CA ILE A 267 8.96 10.69 17.19
C ILE A 267 10.17 9.88 17.69
N GLU A 268 9.93 8.63 18.06
CA GLU A 268 10.95 7.67 18.50
C GLU A 268 10.41 6.24 18.35
N THR A 269 11.28 5.23 18.47
CA THR A 269 10.90 3.82 18.33
C THR A 269 9.77 3.41 19.27
N SER A 270 9.80 3.89 20.52
CA SER A 270 8.80 3.59 21.56
C SER A 270 7.42 4.14 21.21
N SER A 271 7.34 5.44 20.88
CA SER A 271 6.09 6.12 20.56
C SER A 271 5.48 5.65 19.23
N PHE A 272 6.31 5.46 18.20
CA PHE A 272 5.87 4.97 16.89
C PHE A 272 5.28 3.56 16.98
N ILE A 273 6.00 2.63 17.60
CA ILE A 273 5.49 1.25 17.78
C ILE A 273 4.26 1.23 18.70
N TYR A 274 4.19 2.09 19.73
CA TYR A 274 3.00 2.21 20.58
C TYR A 274 1.75 2.68 19.80
N GLU A 275 1.86 3.75 19.02
CA GLU A 275 0.75 4.32 18.26
C GLU A 275 0.30 3.42 17.09
N VAL A 276 1.22 2.73 16.40
CA VAL A 276 0.84 1.71 15.41
C VAL A 276 0.09 0.54 16.06
N ASN A 277 0.53 0.08 17.25
CA ASN A 277 -0.13 -1.02 17.97
C ASN A 277 -1.50 -0.64 18.56
N LYS A 278 -1.70 0.62 18.91
CA LYS A 278 -2.99 1.22 19.34
C LYS A 278 -4.03 1.20 18.22
N GLY A 279 -3.60 1.33 16.97
CA GLY A 279 -4.40 1.10 15.77
C GLY A 279 -4.82 2.37 15.03
N ALA A 280 -4.67 2.33 13.72
CA ALA A 280 -5.14 3.32 12.77
C ALA A 280 -5.46 2.64 11.42
N SER A 281 -6.16 3.35 10.54
CA SER A 281 -6.39 2.94 9.14
C SER A 281 -5.46 3.65 8.17
N ILE A 282 -4.72 4.66 8.65
CA ILE A 282 -3.67 5.38 7.92
C ILE A 282 -2.47 5.54 8.86
N VAL A 283 -1.29 5.16 8.39
CA VAL A 283 0.01 5.54 8.97
C VAL A 283 0.78 6.22 7.85
N MET A 284 1.18 7.46 8.08
CA MET A 284 2.07 8.22 7.22
C MET A 284 3.32 8.55 8.04
N ALA A 285 4.48 8.18 7.51
CA ALA A 285 5.75 8.36 8.16
C ALA A 285 6.70 9.02 7.16
N ASP A 286 7.03 10.28 7.40
CA ASP A 286 7.85 11.10 6.49
C ASP A 286 9.19 11.36 7.18
N ALA A 287 10.24 10.70 6.68
CA ALA A 287 11.58 10.74 7.26
C ALA A 287 12.65 10.28 6.26
N HIS A 288 13.93 10.43 6.63
CA HIS A 288 15.02 9.76 5.92
C HIS A 288 14.93 8.24 6.12
N GLY A 289 15.35 7.47 5.12
CA GLY A 289 15.29 6.02 5.18
C GLY A 289 16.26 5.31 4.25
N GLY A 290 16.33 4.00 4.41
CA GLY A 290 17.06 3.08 3.54
C GLY A 290 16.47 1.67 3.63
N PRO A 291 17.04 0.67 2.94
CA PRO A 291 16.45 -0.66 2.79
C PRO A 291 16.16 -1.44 4.10
N THR A 292 16.63 -0.96 5.25
CA THR A 292 16.50 -1.62 6.55
C THR A 292 15.77 -0.79 7.62
N GLY A 293 15.35 0.46 7.34
CA GLY A 293 14.66 1.29 8.33
C GLY A 293 14.53 2.78 7.99
N MET A 294 13.90 3.52 8.91
CA MET A 294 13.66 4.97 8.82
C MET A 294 14.22 5.68 10.05
N ALA A 295 14.86 6.82 9.83
CA ALA A 295 15.60 7.58 10.83
C ALA A 295 15.17 9.05 10.88
N ARG A 296 15.07 9.58 12.11
CA ARG A 296 14.98 11.02 12.37
C ARG A 296 16.37 11.63 12.36
N MET A 297 16.52 12.78 11.70
CA MET A 297 17.71 13.61 11.74
C MET A 297 17.57 14.63 12.87
N ILE A 298 18.68 14.89 13.56
CA ILE A 298 18.73 15.72 14.76
C ILE A 298 19.96 16.61 14.66
N PHE A 299 19.77 17.92 14.56
CA PHE A 299 20.83 18.90 14.72
C PHE A 299 21.18 18.95 16.21
N THR A 300 22.38 18.52 16.60
CA THR A 300 22.74 18.21 18.00
C THR A 300 23.65 19.23 18.67
N ASN A 301 24.52 19.92 17.93
CA ASN A 301 25.35 21.00 18.45
C ASN A 301 25.60 22.04 17.35
N ASP A 302 25.11 23.24 17.61
CA ASP A 302 25.33 24.50 16.88
C ASP A 302 26.54 25.20 17.53
N VAL A 303 27.59 25.47 16.74
CA VAL A 303 28.90 25.91 17.25
C VAL A 303 29.00 27.43 17.48
N ASP A 304 28.31 28.25 16.69
CA ASP A 304 28.39 29.72 16.82
C ASP A 304 27.11 30.39 17.36
N GLY A 305 25.97 29.70 17.29
CA GLY A 305 24.69 30.08 17.88
C GLY A 305 23.72 30.81 16.95
N ASP A 306 23.92 30.83 15.63
CA ASP A 306 23.01 31.49 14.69
C ASP A 306 21.75 30.66 14.32
N GLY A 307 21.78 29.35 14.56
CA GLY A 307 20.66 28.42 14.33
C GLY A 307 20.54 27.87 12.90
N LEU A 308 21.52 28.09 12.04
CA LEU A 308 21.74 27.36 10.79
C LEU A 308 22.63 26.14 11.06
N LEU A 309 22.55 25.09 10.25
CA LEU A 309 23.43 23.92 10.33
C LEU A 309 24.67 24.12 9.44
N ASP A 310 25.84 24.29 10.03
CA ASP A 310 27.09 24.35 9.27
C ASP A 310 27.61 22.96 8.88
N PHE A 311 27.84 22.73 7.58
CA PHE A 311 28.40 21.46 7.11
C PHE A 311 29.91 21.29 7.38
N GLY A 312 30.22 20.79 8.57
CA GLY A 312 31.57 20.31 8.95
C GLY A 312 32.15 20.98 10.21
N THR A 313 31.51 22.02 10.72
CA THR A 313 31.72 22.59 12.05
C THR A 313 30.70 22.04 13.06
N ASP A 314 29.44 21.89 12.66
CA ASP A 314 28.37 21.42 13.56
C ASP A 314 28.22 19.90 13.65
N ASP A 315 27.67 19.44 14.78
CA ASP A 315 27.27 18.04 14.98
C ASP A 315 25.78 17.87 14.68
N PHE A 316 25.46 16.98 13.73
CA PHE A 316 24.14 16.38 13.60
C PHE A 316 24.21 14.85 13.67
N THR A 317 23.10 14.20 14.01
CA THR A 317 23.03 12.73 14.11
C THR A 317 21.73 12.17 13.56
N SER A 318 21.70 10.85 13.34
CA SER A 318 20.51 10.12 12.91
C SER A 318 20.13 9.04 13.93
N LYS A 319 18.83 8.87 14.20
CA LYS A 319 18.30 7.83 15.09
C LYS A 319 17.16 7.09 14.43
N LEU A 320 17.25 5.76 14.32
CA LEU A 320 16.16 4.93 13.80
C LEU A 320 14.93 5.00 14.73
N PHE A 321 13.74 5.19 14.15
CA PHE A 321 12.45 4.96 14.83
C PHE A 321 11.72 3.74 14.27
N LEU A 322 12.05 3.30 13.05
CA LEU A 322 11.53 2.09 12.42
C LEU A 322 12.66 1.29 11.77
N SER A 323 12.55 -0.03 11.77
CA SER A 323 13.50 -0.95 11.15
C SER A 323 12.83 -2.26 10.73
N THR A 324 13.49 -3.04 9.86
CA THR A 324 13.07 -4.42 9.52
C THR A 324 13.12 -5.40 10.70
N SER A 325 13.72 -5.02 11.83
CA SER A 325 13.68 -5.77 13.09
C SER A 325 12.55 -5.36 14.05
N SER A 326 11.79 -4.31 13.70
CA SER A 326 10.66 -3.81 14.49
C SER A 326 9.49 -4.81 14.49
N LYS A 327 8.66 -4.78 15.54
CA LYS A 327 7.58 -5.75 15.73
C LYS A 327 6.28 -5.08 16.16
N PHE A 328 5.22 -5.38 15.41
CA PHE A 328 3.87 -4.91 15.68
C PHE A 328 2.99 -6.06 16.20
N ASN A 329 1.97 -5.72 16.97
CA ASN A 329 1.01 -6.63 17.62
C ASN A 329 -0.42 -6.36 17.09
N THR A 330 -0.50 -6.01 15.80
CA THR A 330 -1.70 -5.50 15.14
C THR A 330 -2.58 -6.61 14.53
N GLU A 331 -1.99 -7.76 14.19
CA GLU A 331 -2.66 -8.95 13.66
C GLU A 331 -3.91 -9.32 14.49
N GLY A 332 -5.06 -9.39 13.82
CA GLY A 332 -6.36 -9.79 14.38
C GLY A 332 -7.00 -8.82 15.38
N LYS A 333 -6.51 -7.57 15.51
CA LYS A 333 -6.93 -6.65 16.60
C LYS A 333 -7.30 -5.25 16.15
N ASN A 334 -6.35 -4.53 15.56
CA ASN A 334 -6.35 -3.05 15.54
C ASN A 334 -6.10 -2.45 14.13
N GLY A 335 -6.52 -3.15 13.08
CA GLY A 335 -6.60 -2.60 11.72
C GLY A 335 -5.33 -2.60 10.88
N PHE A 336 -4.16 -2.83 11.48
CA PHE A 336 -2.90 -2.85 10.73
C PHE A 336 -2.46 -4.25 10.31
N TYR A 337 -2.48 -4.45 8.99
CA TYR A 337 -2.24 -5.71 8.31
C TYR A 337 -0.88 -5.70 7.57
N TRP A 338 0.20 -5.36 8.31
CA TRP A 338 1.60 -5.35 7.85
C TRP A 338 2.23 -6.75 7.78
#